data_AF-A0A0C9SFC7-F1
#
_entry.id   AF-A0A0C9SFC7-F1
#
_cell.length_a   1.000
_cell.length_b   1.000
_cell.length_c   1.000
_cell.angle_alpha   90.00
_cell.angle_beta   90.00
_cell.angle_gamma   90.00
#
_symmetry.space_group_name_H-M   'P 1'
#
loop_
_entity.id
_entity.type
_entity.pdbx_description
1 polymer ?
#
loop_
_entity_poly.entity_id
_entity_poly.type
_entity_poly.pdbx_seq_one_letter_code
_entity_poly.pdbx_strand_id
1 'polypeptide(L)'
;MQKRKQSLVDFPPWWLHALLLVALWYNLVCCASRVPGSVGRRSTSFSERPKEALRRGALMKMLQQNALTLPLFIGKEDEKPPPLCGAIPAEPNYAAKVGDMVAALARGPDDDENWILAEVLHYSHSSAKYEVDDIDEEQKERHTLSRRRVVPLPLLRANPLTDPSALFAKGTLVMALYLQTTCFYRALV
;
A
#
# COMPACT_ATOMS: atom_id res chain seq x y z
N MET A 1 21.11 -14.25 9.85
CA MET A 1 19.90 -14.56 10.64
C MET A 1 18.73 -14.78 9.69
N GLN A 2 18.24 -16.02 9.60
CA GLN A 2 17.15 -16.41 8.68
C GLN A 2 15.85 -15.67 8.98
N LYS A 3 15.35 -14.91 8.01
CA LYS A 3 13.97 -14.37 8.01
C LYS A 3 13.01 -15.56 7.98
N ARG A 4 12.41 -15.90 9.14
CA ARG A 4 11.38 -16.93 9.25
C ARG A 4 10.16 -16.49 8.45
N LYS A 5 9.64 -17.37 7.59
CA LYS A 5 8.33 -17.20 6.95
C LYS A 5 7.28 -17.20 8.05
N GLN A 6 6.67 -16.04 8.33
CA GLN A 6 5.53 -15.97 9.23
C GLN A 6 4.30 -16.46 8.47
N SER A 7 3.78 -17.63 8.85
CA SER A 7 2.52 -18.18 8.34
C SER A 7 1.35 -17.47 9.03
N LEU A 8 0.43 -16.93 8.23
CA LEU A 8 -0.79 -16.22 8.64
C LEU A 8 -1.90 -17.18 9.11
N VAL A 9 -1.58 -18.14 10.00
CA VAL A 9 -2.48 -19.24 10.39
C VAL A 9 -3.02 -19.19 11.83
N ASP A 10 -2.81 -18.09 12.56
CA ASP A 10 -3.26 -17.98 13.97
C ASP A 10 -4.48 -17.05 14.20
N PHE A 11 -5.30 -16.77 13.17
CA PHE A 11 -6.50 -15.94 13.33
C PHE A 11 -7.81 -16.67 12.96
N PRO A 12 -8.91 -16.47 13.73
CA PRO A 12 -10.14 -17.27 13.66
C PRO A 12 -10.98 -17.06 12.38
N PRO A 13 -11.92 -17.98 12.04
CA PRO A 13 -12.39 -18.27 10.68
C PRO A 13 -13.32 -17.25 10.01
N TRP A 14 -13.40 -16.03 10.53
CA TRP A 14 -14.14 -14.90 9.94
C TRP A 14 -13.22 -13.72 9.58
N TRP A 15 -11.89 -13.92 9.59
CA TRP A 15 -10.86 -12.90 9.41
C TRP A 15 -10.17 -12.83 8.02
N LEU A 16 -10.73 -13.47 6.99
CA LEU A 16 -9.97 -13.83 5.78
C LEU A 16 -10.39 -13.13 4.48
N HIS A 17 -10.75 -11.84 4.51
CA HIS A 17 -11.40 -11.17 3.37
C HIS A 17 -10.84 -9.80 2.93
N ALA A 18 -9.68 -9.31 3.40
CA ALA A 18 -9.18 -8.01 2.95
C ALA A 18 -7.67 -7.83 3.10
N LEU A 19 -6.89 -8.22 2.09
CA LEU A 19 -5.48 -7.81 1.95
C LEU A 19 -5.10 -7.56 0.49
N LEU A 20 -5.95 -6.84 -0.25
CA LEU A 20 -5.54 -6.18 -1.50
C LEU A 20 -6.21 -4.85 -1.84
N LEU A 21 -7.00 -4.29 -0.94
CA LEU A 21 -7.57 -2.94 -1.13
C LEU A 21 -7.38 -2.02 0.06
N VAL A 22 -6.57 -2.45 1.03
CA VAL A 22 -6.71 -1.93 2.37
C VAL A 22 -5.37 -2.12 3.09
N ALA A 23 -4.46 -1.16 2.94
CA ALA A 23 -3.57 -0.76 4.04
C ALA A 23 -4.39 -0.10 5.18
N LEU A 24 -5.63 -0.56 5.43
CA LEU A 24 -6.67 0.39 5.77
C LEU A 24 -8.06 0.01 6.32
N TRP A 25 -8.25 -1.08 7.03
CA TRP A 25 -9.44 -1.34 7.86
C TRP A 25 -9.35 -2.80 8.31
N TYR A 26 -8.65 -3.04 9.41
CA TYR A 26 -9.33 -3.55 10.59
C TYR A 26 -8.43 -3.35 11.81
N ASN A 27 -8.75 -2.30 12.56
CA ASN A 27 -8.95 -2.44 13.99
C ASN A 27 -10.07 -1.47 14.37
N LEU A 28 -11.30 -1.98 14.39
CA LEU A 28 -12.43 -1.31 15.01
C LEU A 28 -12.51 -1.80 16.46
N VAL A 29 -12.31 -0.87 17.40
CA VAL A 29 -12.98 -0.77 18.71
C VAL A 29 -13.11 -2.07 19.52
N CYS A 30 -12.19 -2.25 20.48
CA CYS A 30 -12.46 -2.87 21.78
C CYS A 30 -11.36 -2.45 22.78
N CYS A 31 -11.56 -1.33 23.47
CA CYS A 31 -11.53 -1.26 24.94
C CYS A 31 -11.86 0.17 25.38
N ALA A 32 -13.12 0.40 25.72
CA ALA A 32 -13.49 1.44 26.66
C ALA A 32 -13.26 0.87 28.07
N SER A 33 -12.33 1.46 28.84
CA SER A 33 -12.33 1.52 30.31
C SER A 33 -11.24 2.49 30.78
N ARG A 34 -11.66 3.49 31.58
CA ARG A 34 -10.83 4.44 32.33
C ARG A 34 -9.78 3.75 33.22
N VAL A 35 -8.66 4.43 33.50
CA VAL A 35 -8.31 5.11 34.79
C VAL A 35 -6.94 5.83 34.64
N PRO A 36 -6.75 7.03 35.23
CA PRO A 36 -5.49 7.79 35.17
C PRO A 36 -4.54 7.54 36.36
N GLY A 37 -3.23 7.63 36.12
CA GLY A 37 -2.16 7.65 37.12
C GLY A 37 -0.87 7.08 36.53
N SER A 38 0.36 7.52 36.81
CA SER A 38 0.91 8.64 37.55
C SER A 38 2.43 8.67 37.23
N VAL A 39 2.96 9.88 37.07
CA VAL A 39 4.37 10.35 37.09
C VAL A 39 5.50 9.31 37.25
N GLY A 40 6.48 9.38 36.33
CA GLY A 40 7.83 8.86 36.52
C GLY A 40 8.85 9.53 35.59
N ARG A 41 9.53 10.56 36.10
CA ARG A 41 10.59 11.32 35.40
C ARG A 41 11.89 10.52 35.37
N ARG A 42 12.55 10.42 34.21
CA ARG A 42 14.03 10.35 34.15
C ARG A 42 14.54 10.90 32.81
N SER A 43 15.38 11.91 32.94
CA SER A 43 16.04 12.67 31.89
C SER A 43 17.16 11.86 31.23
N THR A 44 17.12 11.72 29.91
CA THR A 44 18.32 11.68 29.06
C THR A 44 18.01 12.42 27.76
N SER A 45 18.98 13.18 27.28
CA SER A 45 18.94 14.09 26.14
C SER A 45 18.49 13.42 24.84
N PHE A 46 17.42 13.92 24.22
CA PHE A 46 17.06 13.66 22.83
C PHE A 46 16.43 14.91 22.23
N SER A 47 17.25 15.83 21.73
CA SER A 47 16.79 16.99 20.97
C SER A 47 16.86 16.69 19.48
N GLU A 48 16.08 15.70 19.02
CA GLU A 48 15.68 15.44 17.64
C GLU A 48 14.87 14.14 17.66
N ARG A 49 13.53 14.24 17.79
CA ARG A 49 12.54 13.17 17.46
C ARG A 49 11.04 13.39 17.74
N PRO A 50 10.51 14.60 18.06
CA PRO A 50 9.05 14.80 18.00
C PRO A 50 8.52 14.89 16.57
N LYS A 51 9.32 15.47 15.66
CA LYS A 51 8.91 15.76 14.28
C LYS A 51 8.84 14.48 13.43
N GLU A 52 9.82 13.59 13.53
CA GLU A 52 9.88 12.33 12.77
C GLU A 52 8.69 11.39 13.05
N ALA A 53 8.37 11.17 14.33
CA ALA A 53 7.24 10.31 14.73
C ALA A 53 5.88 10.92 14.32
N LEU A 54 5.73 12.24 14.47
CA LEU A 54 4.53 12.95 14.02
C LEU A 54 4.38 12.91 12.49
N ARG A 55 5.48 13.00 11.74
CA ARG A 55 5.53 12.93 10.27
C ARG A 55 5.20 11.55 9.74
N ARG A 56 5.81 10.49 10.28
CA ARG A 56 5.43 9.10 9.95
C ARG A 56 3.96 8.83 10.28
N GLY A 57 3.48 9.37 11.41
CA GLY A 57 2.07 9.33 11.76
C GLY A 57 1.15 10.03 10.74
N ALA A 58 1.58 11.17 10.18
CA ALA A 58 0.83 11.90 9.16
C ALA A 58 0.81 11.15 7.81
N LEU A 59 1.94 10.63 7.36
CA LEU A 59 2.04 9.82 6.14
C LEU A 59 1.14 8.57 6.24
N MET A 60 1.24 7.85 7.35
CA MET A 60 0.40 6.68 7.58
C MET A 60 -1.08 7.04 7.64
N LYS A 61 -1.44 8.20 8.19
CA LYS A 61 -2.82 8.72 8.14
C LYS A 61 -3.26 9.06 6.72
N MET A 62 -2.40 9.62 5.89
CA MET A 62 -2.69 9.92 4.48
C MET A 62 -2.94 8.63 3.70
N LEU A 63 -2.04 7.64 3.82
CA LEU A 63 -2.27 6.31 3.25
C LEU A 63 -3.57 5.70 3.77
N GLN A 64 -3.85 5.95 5.06
CA GLN A 64 -5.10 5.60 5.73
C GLN A 64 -6.32 6.42 5.29
N GLN A 65 -6.17 7.52 4.59
CA GLN A 65 -7.32 8.21 4.01
C GLN A 65 -7.52 7.74 2.58
N ASN A 66 -6.44 7.59 1.82
CA ASN A 66 -6.47 7.26 0.40
C ASN A 66 -7.18 5.94 0.09
N ALA A 67 -6.92 4.84 0.81
CA ALA A 67 -7.63 3.59 0.49
C ALA A 67 -9.09 3.55 1.03
N LEU A 68 -9.47 4.43 1.96
CA LEU A 68 -10.86 4.54 2.44
C LEU A 68 -11.72 5.34 1.47
N THR A 69 -11.12 6.38 0.89
CA THR A 69 -11.75 7.22 -0.12
C THR A 69 -11.70 6.61 -1.52
N LEU A 70 -11.00 5.47 -1.71
CA LEU A 70 -10.97 4.79 -2.99
C LEU A 70 -12.40 4.41 -3.42
N PRO A 71 -12.85 4.84 -4.61
CA PRO A 71 -14.22 4.61 -5.05
C PRO A 71 -14.51 3.11 -5.18
N LEU A 72 -15.73 2.71 -4.81
CA LEU A 72 -16.22 1.35 -5.04
C LEU A 72 -16.75 1.26 -6.47
N PHE A 73 -16.34 0.23 -7.21
CA PHE A 73 -16.97 -0.08 -8.49
C PHE A 73 -18.41 -0.54 -8.26
N ILE A 74 -19.34 0.07 -9.00
CA ILE A 74 -20.76 -0.28 -9.02
C ILE A 74 -21.13 -0.42 -10.49
N GLY A 75 -21.04 -1.65 -11.00
CA GLY A 75 -21.41 -1.96 -12.38
C GLY A 75 -22.93 -1.92 -12.58
N LYS A 76 -23.34 -1.65 -13.82
CA LYS A 76 -24.72 -1.89 -14.27
C LYS A 76 -24.92 -3.38 -14.61
N GLU A 77 -26.15 -3.77 -14.95
CA GLU A 77 -26.46 -5.16 -15.34
C GLU A 77 -25.46 -5.68 -16.39
N ASP A 78 -24.87 -6.84 -16.10
CA ASP A 78 -23.86 -7.56 -16.91
C ASP A 78 -22.57 -6.80 -17.26
N GLU A 79 -22.30 -5.66 -16.62
CA GLU A 79 -21.05 -4.92 -16.80
C GLU A 79 -19.91 -5.59 -16.04
N LYS A 80 -18.80 -5.84 -16.73
CA LYS A 80 -17.61 -6.42 -16.10
C LYS A 80 -16.79 -5.33 -15.38
N PRO A 81 -16.14 -5.67 -14.26
CA PRO A 81 -15.21 -4.76 -13.60
C PRO A 81 -14.13 -4.25 -14.57
N PRO A 82 -13.88 -2.92 -14.62
CA PRO A 82 -12.91 -2.34 -15.53
C PRO A 82 -11.46 -2.66 -15.09
N PRO A 83 -10.47 -2.42 -15.97
CA PRO A 83 -9.06 -2.45 -15.60
C PRO A 83 -8.79 -1.61 -14.35
N LEU A 84 -7.88 -2.08 -13.49
CA LEU A 84 -7.52 -1.44 -12.21
C LEU A 84 -8.66 -1.41 -11.17
N CYS A 85 -9.71 -2.21 -11.36
CA CYS A 85 -10.68 -2.52 -10.31
C CYS A 85 -10.23 -3.76 -9.51
N GLY A 86 -9.88 -3.58 -8.24
CA GLY A 86 -9.42 -4.67 -7.38
C GLY A 86 -8.24 -5.44 -7.98
N ALA A 87 -8.47 -6.71 -8.32
CA ALA A 87 -7.50 -7.63 -8.89
C ALA A 87 -7.40 -7.59 -10.42
N ILE A 88 -8.24 -6.82 -11.10
CA ILE A 88 -8.23 -6.76 -12.56
C ILE A 88 -6.97 -6.00 -13.03
N PRO A 89 -6.12 -6.63 -13.87
CA PRO A 89 -4.87 -6.02 -14.30
C PRO A 89 -5.11 -4.78 -15.15
N ALA A 90 -4.08 -3.93 -15.20
CA ALA A 90 -4.04 -2.82 -16.15
C ALA A 90 -4.03 -3.34 -17.60
N GLU A 91 -4.49 -2.53 -18.54
CA GLU A 91 -4.32 -2.83 -19.96
C GLU A 91 -2.82 -2.87 -20.35
N PRO A 92 -2.41 -3.68 -21.34
CA PRO A 92 -0.99 -3.83 -21.70
C PRO A 92 -0.28 -2.53 -22.11
N ASN A 93 -1.04 -1.56 -22.62
CA ASN A 93 -0.55 -0.25 -23.05
C ASN A 93 -0.96 0.87 -22.09
N TYR A 94 -1.51 0.52 -20.93
CA TYR A 94 -1.85 1.49 -19.91
C TYR A 94 -0.60 2.25 -19.47
N ALA A 95 -0.76 3.57 -19.38
CA ALA A 95 0.22 4.44 -18.75
C ALA A 95 -0.44 5.16 -17.58
N ALA A 96 0.10 4.92 -16.37
CA ALA A 96 -0.32 5.65 -15.16
C ALA A 96 -0.17 7.16 -15.35
N LYS A 97 -1.14 7.92 -14.84
CA LYS A 97 -1.20 9.38 -14.92
C LYS A 97 -0.36 10.01 -13.82
N VAL A 98 -0.06 11.29 -14.00
CA VAL A 98 0.59 12.09 -12.95
C VAL A 98 -0.30 12.13 -11.71
N GLY A 99 0.28 11.86 -10.55
CA GLY A 99 -0.41 11.73 -9.27
C GLY A 99 -0.94 10.33 -8.96
N ASP A 100 -0.87 9.39 -9.90
CA ASP A 100 -1.27 8.01 -9.62
C ASP A 100 -0.26 7.34 -8.69
N MET A 101 -0.77 6.61 -7.71
CA MET A 101 0.04 5.79 -6.81
C MET A 101 0.44 4.50 -7.51
N VAL A 102 1.72 4.14 -7.43
CA VAL A 102 2.28 2.95 -8.07
C VAL A 102 3.18 2.17 -7.12
N ALA A 103 3.29 0.86 -7.32
CA ALA A 103 4.38 0.07 -6.78
C ALA A 103 5.56 0.15 -7.76
N ALA A 104 6.71 0.63 -7.29
CA ALA A 104 7.90 0.86 -8.10
C ALA A 104 9.06 0.01 -7.59
N LEU A 105 9.75 -0.70 -8.49
CA LEU A 105 10.96 -1.45 -8.16
C LEU A 105 12.18 -0.52 -8.25
N ALA A 106 12.48 0.12 -7.13
CA ALA A 106 13.59 1.06 -6.97
C ALA A 106 14.85 0.35 -6.45
N ARG A 107 16.02 0.93 -6.74
CA ARG A 107 17.31 0.48 -6.19
C ARG A 107 17.59 1.29 -4.93
N GLY A 108 17.87 0.60 -3.85
CA GLY A 108 18.32 1.19 -2.59
C GLY A 108 19.83 1.49 -2.60
N PRO A 109 20.34 2.09 -1.50
CA PRO A 109 21.73 2.52 -1.37
C PRO A 109 22.74 1.35 -1.40
N ASP A 110 22.32 0.16 -0.98
CA ASP A 110 23.15 -1.06 -0.98
C ASP A 110 23.05 -1.85 -2.31
N ASP A 111 22.55 -1.23 -3.39
CA ASP A 111 22.20 -1.84 -4.70
C ASP A 111 21.14 -2.98 -4.61
N ASP A 112 20.48 -3.11 -3.45
CA ASP A 112 19.33 -3.98 -3.26
C ASP A 112 18.07 -3.37 -3.90
N GLU A 113 17.31 -4.17 -4.65
CA GLU A 113 16.05 -3.74 -5.26
C GLU A 113 14.86 -4.00 -4.33
N ASN A 114 14.06 -2.95 -4.07
CA ASN A 114 12.85 -3.04 -3.24
C ASN A 114 11.64 -2.46 -3.98
N TRP A 115 10.49 -3.09 -3.78
CA TRP A 115 9.22 -2.53 -4.24
C TRP A 115 8.77 -1.48 -3.23
N ILE A 116 8.69 -0.23 -3.67
CA ILE A 116 8.27 0.91 -2.86
C ILE A 116 6.95 1.48 -3.37
N LEU A 117 6.22 2.16 -2.50
CA LEU A 117 5.07 2.97 -2.87
C LEU A 117 5.59 4.32 -3.38
N ALA A 118 5.19 4.67 -4.59
CA ALA A 118 5.67 5.88 -5.25
C ALA A 118 4.51 6.61 -5.93
N GLU A 119 4.67 7.91 -6.12
CA GLU A 119 3.76 8.75 -6.90
C GLU A 119 4.34 8.98 -8.29
N VAL A 120 3.52 8.85 -9.34
CA VAL A 120 3.95 9.14 -10.70
C VAL A 120 4.03 10.65 -10.93
N LEU A 121 5.20 11.12 -11.35
CA LEU A 121 5.39 12.51 -11.75
C LEU A 121 5.22 12.70 -13.26
N HIS A 122 5.71 11.74 -14.05
CA HIS A 122 5.71 11.84 -15.50
C HIS A 122 5.92 10.47 -16.16
N TYR A 123 5.36 10.29 -17.36
CA TYR A 123 5.64 9.15 -18.23
C TYR A 123 6.08 9.61 -19.61
N SER A 124 7.29 9.22 -20.00
CA SER A 124 7.84 9.49 -21.32
C SER A 124 7.51 8.36 -22.29
N HIS A 125 6.62 8.62 -23.24
CA HIS A 125 6.26 7.64 -24.29
C HIS A 125 7.43 7.32 -25.24
N SER A 126 8.34 8.26 -25.50
CA SER A 126 9.48 8.05 -26.40
C SER A 126 10.52 7.09 -25.82
N SER A 127 10.72 7.12 -24.50
CA SER A 127 11.69 6.26 -23.81
C SER A 127 11.06 5.07 -23.07
N ALA A 128 9.72 5.02 -22.97
CA ALA A 128 8.96 4.07 -22.17
C ALA A 128 9.40 4.01 -20.69
N LYS A 129 9.68 5.18 -20.12
CA LYS A 129 10.14 5.36 -18.74
C LYS A 129 9.21 6.26 -17.94
N TYR A 130 9.07 5.93 -16.66
CA TYR A 130 8.43 6.73 -15.64
C TYR A 130 9.46 7.53 -14.85
N GLU A 131 9.06 8.72 -14.43
CA GLU A 131 9.62 9.42 -13.30
C GLU A 131 8.64 9.28 -12.14
N VAL A 132 9.13 8.76 -11.02
CA VAL A 132 8.34 8.54 -9.80
C VAL A 132 9.09 9.06 -8.59
N ASP A 133 8.36 9.55 -7.60
CA ASP A 133 8.90 9.95 -6.29
C ASP A 133 8.49 8.93 -5.23
N ASP A 134 9.42 8.49 -4.39
CA ASP A 134 9.09 7.75 -3.17
C ASP A 134 8.21 8.63 -2.26
N ILE A 135 7.17 8.02 -1.70
CA ILE A 135 6.27 8.70 -0.77
C ILE A 135 6.88 8.88 0.63
N ASP A 136 7.96 8.16 0.96
CA ASP A 136 8.69 8.39 2.20
C ASP A 136 9.46 9.70 2.08
N GLU A 137 8.99 10.73 2.79
CA GLU A 137 9.57 12.07 2.77
C GLU A 137 11.03 12.13 3.21
N GLU A 138 11.53 11.12 3.93
CA GLU A 138 12.93 11.01 4.34
C GLU A 138 13.85 10.67 3.17
N GLN A 139 13.32 10.00 2.15
CA GLN A 139 14.01 9.52 0.97
C GLN A 139 13.30 10.00 -0.29
N LYS A 140 12.89 11.28 -0.40
CA LYS A 140 12.32 11.88 -1.64
C LYS A 140 13.32 11.81 -2.81
N GLU A 141 13.58 10.60 -3.24
CA GLU A 141 14.47 10.20 -4.27
C GLU A 141 13.60 9.98 -5.49
N ARG A 142 13.94 10.73 -6.53
CA ARG A 142 13.27 10.62 -7.80
C ARG A 142 13.91 9.50 -8.58
N HIS A 143 13.11 8.50 -8.93
CA HIS A 143 13.56 7.36 -9.69
C HIS A 143 13.07 7.46 -11.15
N THR A 144 13.99 7.22 -12.09
CA THR A 144 13.65 7.02 -13.50
C THR A 144 13.62 5.53 -13.82
N LEU A 145 12.43 4.96 -13.97
CA LEU A 145 12.23 3.51 -14.06
C LEU A 145 11.58 3.13 -15.39
N SER A 146 11.95 1.96 -15.94
CA SER A 146 11.24 1.41 -17.11
C SER A 146 9.82 0.98 -16.74
N ARG A 147 8.87 1.02 -17.68
CA ARG A 147 7.47 0.59 -17.46
C ARG A 147 7.32 -0.76 -16.74
N ARG A 148 8.15 -1.75 -17.05
CA ARG A 148 8.16 -3.10 -16.43
C ARG A 148 8.54 -3.14 -14.95
N ARG A 149 9.04 -2.04 -14.39
CA ARG A 149 9.39 -1.86 -12.97
C ARG A 149 8.33 -1.06 -12.22
N VAL A 150 7.22 -0.71 -12.87
CA VAL A 150 6.14 0.10 -12.29
C VAL A 150 4.84 -0.68 -12.46
N VAL A 151 4.15 -0.91 -11.35
CA VAL A 151 2.84 -1.57 -11.33
C VAL A 151 1.84 -0.57 -10.75
N PRO A 152 0.81 -0.16 -11.51
CA PRO A 152 -0.21 0.76 -11.00
C PRO A 152 -1.02 0.13 -9.88
N LEU A 153 -1.34 0.91 -8.85
CA LEU A 153 -2.30 0.48 -7.82
C LEU A 153 -3.73 0.51 -8.40
N PRO A 154 -4.66 -0.27 -7.81
CA PRO A 154 -6.07 -0.21 -8.17
C PRO A 154 -6.65 1.20 -7.99
N LEU A 155 -7.42 1.66 -8.97
CA LEU A 155 -8.16 2.93 -8.91
C LEU A 155 -9.56 2.74 -8.30
N LEU A 156 -10.07 1.52 -8.31
CA LEU A 156 -11.39 1.16 -7.84
C LEU A 156 -11.32 -0.04 -6.90
N ARG A 157 -12.16 -0.03 -5.87
CA ARG A 157 -12.42 -1.21 -5.03
C ARG A 157 -13.42 -2.11 -5.73
N ALA A 158 -13.16 -3.41 -5.73
CA ALA A 158 -14.14 -4.41 -6.11
C ALA A 158 -15.07 -4.70 -4.93
N ASN A 159 -16.37 -4.82 -5.21
CA ASN A 159 -17.36 -5.20 -4.21
C ASN A 159 -17.41 -6.74 -4.11
N PRO A 160 -17.13 -7.35 -2.94
CA PRO A 160 -17.13 -8.80 -2.79
C PRO A 160 -18.46 -9.48 -3.10
N LEU A 161 -19.57 -8.76 -3.00
CA LEU A 161 -20.91 -9.32 -3.22
C LEU A 161 -21.31 -9.34 -4.70
N THR A 162 -20.90 -8.35 -5.48
CA THR A 162 -21.26 -8.22 -6.89
C THR A 162 -20.16 -8.69 -7.81
N ASP A 163 -18.89 -8.47 -7.44
CA ASP A 163 -17.72 -8.64 -8.31
C ASP A 163 -16.62 -9.50 -7.65
N PRO A 164 -16.93 -10.73 -7.19
CA PRO A 164 -15.94 -11.58 -6.53
C PRO A 164 -14.78 -11.99 -7.45
N SER A 165 -14.99 -11.98 -8.77
CA SER A 165 -13.95 -12.26 -9.78
C SER A 165 -12.89 -11.17 -9.87
N ALA A 166 -13.16 -9.96 -9.36
CA ALA A 166 -12.21 -8.86 -9.27
C ALA A 166 -11.49 -8.81 -7.91
N LEU A 167 -11.51 -9.90 -7.14
CA LEU A 167 -10.74 -10.06 -5.91
C LEU A 167 -9.73 -11.20 -6.07
N PHE A 168 -8.63 -11.11 -5.33
CA PHE A 168 -7.64 -12.18 -5.29
C PHE A 168 -8.18 -13.37 -4.50
N ALA A 169 -8.09 -14.57 -5.08
CA ALA A 169 -8.50 -15.80 -4.41
C ALA A 169 -7.50 -16.18 -3.30
N LYS A 170 -7.98 -16.92 -2.31
CA LYS A 170 -7.13 -17.51 -1.26
C LYS A 170 -6.00 -18.35 -1.88
N GLY A 171 -4.78 -18.20 -1.36
CA GLY A 171 -3.58 -18.86 -1.88
C GLY A 171 -2.92 -18.14 -3.05
N THR A 172 -3.46 -17.02 -3.52
CA THR A 172 -2.81 -16.21 -4.55
C THR A 172 -1.59 -15.51 -3.99
N LEU A 173 -0.47 -15.59 -4.71
CA LEU A 173 0.75 -14.86 -4.37
C LEU A 173 0.65 -13.41 -4.86
N VAL A 174 0.87 -12.47 -3.94
CA VAL A 174 0.64 -11.04 -4.16
C VAL A 174 1.79 -10.21 -3.60
N MET A 175 1.91 -8.96 -4.05
CA MET A 175 2.79 -7.96 -3.44
C MET A 175 1.93 -7.06 -2.57
N ALA A 176 2.15 -7.08 -1.26
CA ALA A 176 1.35 -6.35 -0.28
C ALA A 176 2.21 -5.33 0.47
N LEU A 177 1.64 -4.15 0.71
CA LEU A 177 2.27 -3.11 1.52
C LEU A 177 2.36 -3.58 2.98
N TYR A 178 3.54 -3.56 3.58
CA TYR A 178 3.72 -4.00 4.96
C TYR A 178 3.34 -2.89 5.95
N LEU A 179 2.77 -3.27 7.11
CA LEU A 179 2.27 -2.31 8.09
C LEU A 179 3.34 -1.30 8.50
N GLN A 180 2.93 -0.02 8.56
CA GLN A 180 3.79 1.11 8.95
C GLN A 180 5.05 1.29 8.07
N THR A 181 5.02 0.80 6.83
CA THR A 181 6.09 1.00 5.84
C THR A 181 5.53 1.48 4.52
N THR A 182 6.41 1.96 3.66
CA THR A 182 6.14 2.34 2.27
C THR A 182 6.62 1.25 1.29
N CYS A 183 6.87 0.03 1.76
CA CYS A 183 7.45 -1.06 0.96
C CYS A 183 6.48 -2.23 0.77
N PHE A 184 6.55 -2.86 -0.40
CA PHE A 184 5.78 -4.05 -0.74
C PHE A 184 6.60 -5.34 -0.59
N TYR A 185 5.95 -6.37 -0.06
CA TYR A 185 6.55 -7.69 0.15
C TYR A 185 5.63 -8.79 -0.38
N ARG A 186 6.23 -9.93 -0.70
CA ARG A 186 5.49 -11.13 -1.13
C ARG A 186 4.63 -11.65 0.02
N ALA A 187 3.35 -11.85 -0.26
CA ALA A 187 2.37 -12.40 0.67
C ALA A 187 1.46 -13.42 -0.03
N LEU A 188 0.78 -14.26 0.75
CA LEU A 188 -0.30 -15.12 0.30
C LEU A 188 -1.62 -14.58 0.87
N VAL A 189 -2.66 -14.55 0.04
CA VAL A 189 -4.04 -14.21 0.43
C VAL A 189 -4.66 -15.33 1.25
#